data_AF-A0A9Q1HJ62-F1
#
_entry.id   AF-A0A9Q1HJ62-F1
#
_cell.length_a   1.000
_cell.length_b   1.000
_cell.length_c   1.000
_cell.angle_alpha   90.00
_cell.angle_beta   90.00
_cell.angle_gamma   90.00
#
_symmetry.space_group_name_H-M   'P 1'
#
loop_
_entity.id
_entity.type
_entity.pdbx_description
1 polymer ?
#
loop_
_entity_poly.entity_id
_entity_poly.type
_entity_poly.pdbx_seq_one_letter_code
_entity_poly.pdbx_strand_id
1 'polypeptide(L)'
;MLDLNNNKVNQKNDYDKTPETIEKVTLVVTKMLSDVDIDEKTADYLVPSDVKTSRYYTLPKTHKDTVVNGHLKTRPVISGCGSPIERLSELVDFYINPEIKKLDSFFKDSKDVLKLINCINEKGPLPSSVAMFTIDVKAMYPSMPQHLGIEGVKRALDNKSFKKPSTGNLIECLKLCLNENHFEFNGGGGGWLLKFTGHR
;
A
#
# COMPACT_ATOMS: atom_id res chain seq x y z
N MET A 1 -0.33 19.59 -5.26
CA MET A 1 -0.76 18.78 -6.41
C MET A 1 0.18 17.59 -6.51
N LEU A 2 -0.30 16.38 -6.85
CA LEU A 2 0.60 15.42 -7.49
C LEU A 2 0.98 16.11 -8.80
N ASP A 3 2.25 16.45 -8.96
CA ASP A 3 2.69 17.08 -10.19
C ASP A 3 2.74 15.98 -11.25
N LEU A 4 1.66 15.88 -12.03
CA LEU A 4 1.52 14.89 -13.10
C LEU A 4 2.57 15.12 -14.21
N ASN A 5 3.19 16.31 -14.24
CA ASN A 5 4.29 16.67 -15.13
C ASN A 5 5.67 16.41 -14.50
N ASN A 6 5.73 15.98 -13.24
CA ASN A 6 6.99 15.58 -12.62
C ASN A 6 7.34 14.15 -13.04
N ASN A 7 8.07 14.05 -14.15
CA ASN A 7 8.57 12.81 -14.75
C ASN A 7 9.49 11.98 -13.82
N LYS A 8 9.88 12.50 -12.64
CA LYS A 8 10.58 11.70 -11.61
C LYS A 8 9.61 10.78 -10.83
N VAL A 9 8.34 11.18 -10.70
CA VAL A 9 7.36 10.54 -9.81
C VAL A 9 6.27 9.78 -10.59
N ASN A 10 5.98 10.22 -11.83
CA ASN A 10 5.01 9.55 -12.70
C ASN A 10 5.61 9.30 -14.08
N GLN A 11 5.40 8.10 -14.61
CA GLN A 11 5.67 7.77 -16.01
C GLN A 11 4.34 7.69 -16.75
N LYS A 12 4.17 8.55 -17.75
CA LYS A 12 3.05 8.51 -18.68
C LYS A 12 3.26 7.35 -19.66
N ASN A 13 2.24 6.53 -19.83
CA ASN A 13 2.20 5.47 -20.82
C ASN A 13 1.19 5.81 -21.91
N ASP A 14 1.47 5.35 -23.13
CA ASP A 14 0.65 5.62 -24.31
C ASP A 14 -0.51 4.60 -24.46
N TYR A 15 -0.57 3.57 -23.61
CA TYR A 15 -1.54 2.49 -23.69
C TYR A 15 -1.82 1.84 -22.32
N ASP A 16 -2.99 1.19 -22.17
CA ASP A 16 -3.45 0.55 -20.92
C ASP A 16 -2.61 -0.67 -20.55
N LYS A 17 -2.00 -0.65 -19.36
CA LYS A 17 -1.16 -1.71 -18.81
C LYS A 17 -1.92 -2.79 -18.05
N THR A 18 -3.24 -2.68 -18.01
CA THR A 18 -4.11 -3.66 -17.35
C THR A 18 -3.89 -5.08 -17.91
N PRO A 19 -3.82 -5.30 -19.24
CA PRO A 19 -3.51 -6.62 -19.80
C PRO A 19 -2.19 -7.21 -19.31
N GLU A 20 -1.08 -6.46 -19.33
CA GLU A 20 0.20 -6.97 -18.84
C GLU A 20 0.21 -7.21 -17.33
N THR A 21 -0.56 -6.42 -16.59
CA THR A 21 -0.71 -6.65 -15.15
C THR A 21 -1.46 -7.96 -14.90
N ILE A 22 -2.52 -8.26 -15.66
CA ILE A 22 -3.22 -9.55 -15.59
C ILE A 22 -2.26 -10.70 -15.90
N GLU A 23 -1.43 -10.57 -16.94
CA GLU A 23 -0.45 -11.61 -17.30
C GLU A 23 0.55 -11.86 -16.16
N LYS A 24 1.10 -10.80 -15.55
CA LYS A 24 2.01 -10.92 -14.40
C LYS A 24 1.32 -11.54 -13.19
N VAL A 25 0.09 -11.13 -12.87
CA VAL A 25 -0.68 -11.70 -11.75
C VAL A 25 -0.93 -13.18 -12.01
N THR A 26 -1.38 -13.53 -13.22
CA THR A 26 -1.63 -14.92 -13.63
C THR A 26 -0.36 -15.75 -13.51
N LEU A 27 0.78 -15.26 -13.97
CA LEU A 27 2.08 -15.95 -13.85
C LEU A 27 2.42 -16.28 -12.39
N VAL A 28 2.29 -15.29 -11.49
CA VAL A 28 2.56 -15.48 -10.06
C VAL A 28 1.58 -16.47 -9.44
N VAL A 29 0.29 -16.39 -9.78
CA VAL A 29 -0.74 -17.29 -9.27
C VAL A 29 -0.53 -18.72 -9.77
N THR A 30 -0.22 -18.92 -11.05
CA THR A 30 0.08 -20.24 -11.62
C THR A 30 1.31 -20.85 -10.96
N LYS A 31 2.36 -20.06 -10.72
CA LYS A 31 3.52 -20.50 -9.97
C LYS A 31 3.14 -20.94 -8.56
N MET A 32 2.38 -20.14 -7.81
CA MET A 32 1.92 -20.48 -6.46
C MET A 32 1.08 -21.75 -6.44
N LEU A 33 0.24 -21.98 -7.45
CA LEU A 33 -0.53 -23.21 -7.59
C LEU A 33 0.39 -24.42 -7.85
N SER A 34 1.40 -24.27 -8.71
CA SER A 34 2.40 -25.34 -8.97
C SER A 34 3.29 -25.66 -7.76
N ASP A 35 3.61 -24.66 -6.94
CA ASP A 35 4.31 -24.80 -5.67
C ASP A 35 3.41 -25.43 -4.57
N VAL A 36 2.13 -25.64 -4.89
CA VAL A 36 1.09 -26.10 -3.96
C VAL A 36 0.92 -25.14 -2.79
N ASP A 37 1.24 -23.85 -2.97
CA ASP A 37 1.15 -22.81 -1.95
C ASP A 37 -0.29 -22.32 -1.76
N ILE A 38 -1.12 -22.49 -2.78
CA ILE A 38 -2.55 -22.16 -2.81
C ILE A 38 -3.33 -23.31 -3.48
N ASP A 39 -4.64 -23.35 -3.25
CA ASP A 39 -5.56 -24.25 -3.94
C ASP A 39 -6.18 -23.60 -5.19
N GLU A 40 -6.85 -24.42 -6.02
CA GLU A 40 -7.50 -23.96 -7.25
C GLU A 40 -8.54 -22.86 -6.98
N LYS A 41 -9.30 -22.98 -5.89
CA LYS A 41 -10.30 -21.96 -5.51
C LYS A 41 -9.67 -20.61 -5.22
N THR A 42 -8.52 -20.61 -4.54
CA THR A 42 -7.76 -19.40 -4.27
C THR A 42 -7.18 -18.85 -5.58
N ALA A 43 -6.67 -19.70 -6.47
CA ALA A 43 -6.17 -19.26 -7.77
C ALA A 43 -7.27 -18.59 -8.62
N ASP A 44 -8.45 -19.21 -8.72
CA ASP A 44 -9.61 -18.67 -9.43
C ASP A 44 -10.07 -17.34 -8.82
N TYR A 45 -10.04 -17.24 -7.49
CA TYR A 45 -10.30 -15.99 -6.81
C TYR A 45 -9.26 -14.94 -7.18
N LEU A 46 -7.97 -15.24 -7.21
CA LEU A 46 -6.92 -14.24 -7.46
C LEU A 46 -6.89 -13.70 -8.89
N VAL A 47 -7.48 -14.41 -9.86
CA VAL A 47 -7.50 -14.00 -11.29
C VAL A 47 -8.95 -13.81 -11.79
N PRO A 48 -9.63 -12.69 -11.43
CA PRO A 48 -10.96 -12.40 -11.93
C PRO A 48 -11.00 -12.16 -13.44
N SER A 49 -12.11 -12.54 -14.07
CA SER A 49 -12.40 -12.23 -15.47
C SER A 49 -12.82 -10.76 -15.70
N ASP A 50 -13.35 -10.10 -14.67
CA ASP A 50 -13.94 -8.76 -14.72
C ASP A 50 -13.05 -7.71 -14.06
N VAL A 51 -11.89 -7.44 -14.66
CA VAL A 51 -10.96 -6.41 -14.19
C VAL A 51 -11.08 -5.09 -14.95
N LYS A 52 -10.78 -3.99 -14.27
CA LYS A 52 -10.72 -2.65 -14.82
C LYS A 52 -9.48 -1.90 -14.34
N THR A 53 -9.04 -0.93 -15.12
CA THR A 53 -7.93 -0.04 -14.76
C THR A 53 -8.23 0.72 -13.46
N SER A 54 -7.24 0.87 -12.58
CA SER A 54 -7.40 1.68 -11.37
C SER A 54 -7.71 3.14 -11.71
N ARG A 55 -8.40 3.84 -10.80
CA ARG A 55 -8.85 5.23 -11.03
C ARG A 55 -8.15 6.21 -10.12
N TYR A 56 -7.70 7.32 -10.69
CA TYR A 56 -7.19 8.44 -9.91
C TYR A 56 -8.27 9.46 -9.59
N TYR A 57 -8.24 9.97 -8.36
CA TYR A 57 -9.02 11.13 -7.93
C TYR A 57 -8.28 11.90 -6.83
N THR A 58 -8.77 13.10 -6.51
CA THR A 58 -8.17 13.95 -5.47
C THR A 58 -9.16 14.34 -4.41
N LEU A 59 -8.73 14.30 -3.15
CA LEU A 59 -9.50 14.77 -2.01
C LEU A 59 -8.95 16.11 -1.48
N PRO A 60 -9.78 17.14 -1.26
CA PRO A 60 -9.38 18.38 -0.60
C PRO A 60 -8.76 18.15 0.79
N LYS A 61 -7.70 18.88 1.14
CA LYS A 61 -7.20 18.94 2.53
C LYS A 61 -7.87 20.10 3.27
N THR A 62 -9.08 19.84 3.78
CA THR A 62 -9.94 20.84 4.45
C THR A 62 -9.36 21.45 5.73
N HIS A 63 -8.40 20.77 6.38
CA HIS A 63 -7.72 21.23 7.60
C HIS A 63 -6.47 22.08 7.32
N LYS A 64 -6.28 22.55 6.09
CA LYS A 64 -5.15 23.43 5.72
C LYS A 64 -5.69 24.62 4.92
N ASP A 65 -5.54 25.82 5.48
CA ASP A 65 -5.86 27.09 4.82
C ASP A 65 -4.81 27.43 3.75
N THR A 66 -4.63 26.56 2.76
CA THR A 66 -3.60 26.77 1.73
C THR A 66 -4.12 26.44 0.35
N VAL A 67 -4.49 27.51 -0.35
CA VAL A 67 -4.37 27.63 -1.80
C VAL A 67 -2.89 27.84 -2.09
N VAL A 68 -2.28 26.92 -2.84
CA VAL A 68 -0.89 27.02 -3.31
C VAL A 68 -0.94 27.27 -4.81
N ASN A 69 -0.39 28.40 -5.27
CA ASN A 69 -0.40 28.80 -6.67
C ASN A 69 -1.81 28.82 -7.29
N GLY A 70 -2.82 29.33 -6.57
CA GLY A 70 -4.21 29.36 -7.05
C GLY A 70 -4.96 28.01 -6.96
N HIS A 71 -4.31 26.93 -6.50
CA HIS A 71 -4.94 25.61 -6.38
C HIS A 71 -5.06 25.14 -4.94
N LEU A 72 -6.20 24.52 -4.61
CA LEU A 72 -6.41 23.90 -3.31
C LEU A 72 -5.42 22.75 -3.10
N LYS A 73 -4.86 22.67 -1.90
CA LYS A 73 -4.01 21.53 -1.54
C LYS A 73 -4.84 20.26 -1.47
N THR A 74 -4.53 19.28 -2.32
CA THR A 74 -5.23 18.00 -2.38
C THR A 74 -4.39 16.83 -1.86
N ARG A 75 -5.06 15.74 -1.52
CA ARG A 75 -4.51 14.40 -1.34
C ARG A 75 -4.89 13.59 -2.59
N PRO A 76 -3.93 13.21 -3.44
CA PRO A 76 -4.22 12.28 -4.52
C PRO A 76 -4.49 10.89 -3.97
N VAL A 77 -5.38 10.16 -4.62
CA VAL A 77 -5.74 8.79 -4.29
C VAL A 77 -5.88 7.99 -5.58
N ILE A 78 -5.35 6.78 -5.56
CA ILE A 78 -5.54 5.77 -6.61
C ILE A 78 -6.45 4.71 -6.01
N SER A 79 -7.63 4.49 -6.61
CA SER A 79 -8.51 3.39 -6.24
C SER A 79 -8.16 2.17 -7.08
N GLY A 80 -7.68 1.13 -6.41
CA GLY A 80 -7.45 -0.20 -6.97
C GLY A 80 -8.71 -1.07 -7.04
N CYS A 81 -9.90 -0.53 -6.79
CA CYS A 81 -11.13 -1.32 -6.76
C CYS A 81 -11.46 -1.87 -8.15
N GLY A 82 -11.64 -3.19 -8.24
CA GLY A 82 -11.79 -3.95 -9.49
C GLY A 82 -10.51 -4.06 -10.32
N SER A 83 -9.34 -3.70 -9.77
CA SER A 83 -8.08 -3.80 -10.50
C SER A 83 -7.50 -5.22 -10.46
N PRO A 84 -6.60 -5.57 -11.41
CA PRO A 84 -5.96 -6.88 -11.41
C PRO A 84 -5.18 -7.22 -10.12
N ILE A 85 -4.75 -6.21 -9.36
CA ILE A 85 -3.99 -6.38 -8.11
C ILE A 85 -4.85 -6.34 -6.85
N GLU A 86 -6.16 -6.08 -6.95
CA GLU A 86 -7.05 -5.92 -5.77
C GLU A 86 -7.03 -7.18 -4.89
N ARG A 87 -7.42 -8.32 -5.48
CA ARG A 87 -7.51 -9.60 -4.76
C ARG A 87 -6.15 -10.13 -4.32
N LEU A 88 -5.11 -9.81 -5.09
CA LEU A 88 -3.73 -10.10 -4.69
C LEU A 88 -3.30 -9.29 -3.46
N SER A 89 -3.69 -8.01 -3.41
CA SER A 89 -3.45 -7.15 -2.25
C SER A 89 -4.24 -7.63 -1.02
N GLU A 90 -5.47 -8.11 -1.21
CA GLU A 90 -6.27 -8.71 -0.13
C GLU A 90 -5.61 -9.97 0.44
N LEU A 91 -5.09 -10.86 -0.42
CA LEU A 91 -4.35 -12.04 0.00
C LEU A 91 -3.11 -11.66 0.83
N VAL A 92 -2.32 -10.70 0.35
CA VAL A 92 -1.12 -10.24 1.04
C VAL A 92 -1.48 -9.62 2.40
N ASP A 93 -2.51 -8.77 2.46
CA ASP A 93 -2.98 -8.17 3.73
C ASP A 93 -3.46 -9.24 4.71
N PHE A 94 -4.22 -10.23 4.25
CA PHE A 94 -4.72 -11.33 5.08
C PHE A 94 -3.60 -12.04 5.84
N TYR A 95 -2.45 -12.28 5.20
CA TYR A 95 -1.32 -12.96 5.82
C TYR A 95 -0.40 -12.03 6.63
N ILE A 96 -0.28 -10.76 6.25
CA ILE A 96 0.57 -9.80 6.96
C ILE A 96 -0.10 -9.29 8.25
N ASN A 97 -1.41 -9.06 8.21
CA ASN A 97 -2.16 -8.40 9.30
C ASN A 97 -2.03 -9.13 10.66
N PRO A 98 -2.10 -10.46 10.76
CA PRO A 98 -1.84 -11.18 12.01
C PRO A 98 -0.42 -10.95 12.55
N GLU A 99 0.58 -10.83 11.69
CA GLU A 99 1.96 -10.62 12.09
C GLU A 99 2.22 -9.18 12.57
N ILE A 100 1.59 -8.19 11.93
CA ILE A 100 1.64 -6.78 12.39
C ILE A 100 1.11 -6.64 13.82
N LYS A 101 0.05 -7.38 14.18
CA LYS A 101 -0.56 -7.34 15.51
C LYS A 101 0.34 -7.88 16.62
N LYS A 102 1.42 -8.58 16.29
CA LYS A 102 2.40 -9.11 17.25
C LYS A 102 3.51 -8.11 17.59
N LEU A 103 3.60 -6.99 16.86
CA LEU A 103 4.63 -5.99 17.10
C LEU A 103 4.35 -5.22 18.40
N ASP A 104 5.37 -4.99 19.22
CA ASP A 104 5.26 -4.21 20.46
C ASP A 104 4.77 -2.77 20.20
N SER A 105 5.04 -2.24 19.01
CA SER A 105 4.59 -0.91 18.58
C SER A 105 3.19 -0.88 17.99
N PHE A 106 2.47 -2.01 17.98
CA PHE A 106 1.13 -2.08 17.41
C PHE A 106 0.12 -1.34 18.28
N PHE A 107 -0.54 -0.34 17.69
CA PHE A 107 -1.74 0.28 18.25
C PHE A 107 -2.91 0.05 17.30
N LYS A 108 -4.04 -0.43 17.82
CA LYS A 108 -5.23 -0.67 17.01
C LYS A 108 -5.87 0.63 16.55
N ASP A 109 -6.00 1.58 17.46
CA ASP A 109 -6.66 2.86 17.23
C ASP A 109 -6.17 3.93 18.22
N SER A 110 -6.75 5.14 18.12
CA SER A 110 -6.42 6.26 19.01
C SER A 110 -6.79 6.00 20.47
N LYS A 111 -7.75 5.11 20.77
CA LYS A 111 -8.12 4.78 22.15
C LYS A 111 -7.03 3.96 22.82
N ASP A 112 -6.36 3.07 22.10
CA ASP A 112 -5.24 2.30 22.65
C ASP A 112 -4.05 3.20 22.98
N VAL A 113 -3.79 4.24 22.17
CA VAL A 113 -2.78 5.27 22.49
C VAL A 113 -3.16 6.05 23.75
N LEU A 114 -4.43 6.45 23.89
CA LEU A 114 -4.91 7.14 25.09
C LEU A 114 -4.79 6.27 26.35
N LYS A 115 -5.09 4.96 26.25
CA LYS A 115 -4.88 4.01 27.36
C LYS A 115 -3.42 3.96 27.78
N LEU A 116 -2.48 3.88 26.82
CA LEU A 116 -1.05 3.89 27.13
C LEU A 116 -0.66 5.17 27.89
N ILE A 117 -1.11 6.33 27.42
CA ILE A 117 -0.85 7.61 28.08
C ILE A 117 -1.43 7.62 29.51
N ASN A 118 -2.65 7.14 29.69
CA ASN A 118 -3.27 7.05 31.01
C ASN A 118 -2.50 6.12 31.95
N CYS A 119 -2.08 4.93 31.47
CA CYS A 119 -1.25 4.01 32.25
C CYS A 119 0.12 4.60 32.63
N ILE A 120 0.68 5.50 31.81
CA ILE A 120 1.90 6.24 32.16
C ILE A 120 1.57 7.25 33.28
N ASN A 121 0.48 8.00 33.16
CA ASN A 121 0.08 9.01 34.14
C ASN A 121 -0.30 8.40 35.51
N GLU A 122 -0.90 7.21 35.53
CA GLU A 122 -1.25 6.48 36.76
C GLU A 122 -0.02 6.10 37.60
N LYS A 123 1.17 6.00 37.00
CA LYS A 123 2.43 5.73 37.72
C LYS A 123 2.97 6.93 38.48
N GLY A 124 2.28 8.08 38.41
CA GLY A 124 2.69 9.33 39.05
C GLY A 124 3.37 10.30 38.07
N PRO A 125 3.84 11.45 38.58
CA PRO A 125 4.45 12.48 37.75
C PRO A 125 5.73 11.96 37.09
N LEU A 126 5.93 12.33 35.82
CA LEU A 126 7.18 12.04 35.10
C LEU A 126 8.37 12.74 35.79
N PRO A 127 9.56 12.13 35.80
CA PRO A 127 10.77 12.78 36.28
C PRO A 127 11.03 14.12 35.56
N SER A 128 11.60 15.10 36.26
CA SER A 128 11.95 16.41 35.70
C SER A 128 12.98 16.35 34.57
N SER A 129 13.68 15.22 34.42
CA SER A 129 14.65 14.96 33.34
C SER A 129 14.01 14.51 32.02
N VAL A 130 12.69 14.27 31.97
CA VAL A 130 12.01 13.81 30.77
C VAL A 130 11.76 14.98 29.81
N ALA A 131 12.20 14.82 28.56
CA ALA A 131 11.86 15.73 27.48
C ALA A 131 10.81 15.10 26.55
N MET A 132 9.81 15.89 26.15
CA MET A 132 8.84 15.51 25.15
C MET A 132 9.27 16.06 23.78
N PHE A 133 9.19 15.23 22.75
CA PHE A 133 9.36 15.68 21.38
C PHE A 133 8.23 15.12 20.50
N THR A 134 7.92 15.83 19.43
CA THR A 134 6.94 15.43 18.43
C THR A 134 7.58 15.46 17.06
N ILE A 135 7.21 14.50 16.20
CA ILE A 135 7.70 14.39 14.83
C ILE A 135 6.49 14.26 13.91
N ASP A 136 6.42 15.11 12.88
CA ASP A 136 5.45 14.99 11.79
C ASP A 136 6.15 14.57 10.50
N VAL A 137 5.77 13.41 9.96
CA VAL A 137 6.32 12.89 8.71
C VAL A 137 5.56 13.47 7.52
N LYS A 138 6.25 14.29 6.72
CA LYS A 138 5.68 14.87 5.51
C LYS A 138 5.57 13.82 4.40
N ALA A 139 4.36 13.65 3.85
CA ALA A 139 4.11 12.80 2.69
C ALA A 139 4.65 11.35 2.87
N MET A 140 4.19 10.68 3.93
CA MET A 140 4.63 9.33 4.31
C MET A 140 4.61 8.32 3.15
N TYR A 141 3.46 8.08 2.50
CA TYR A 141 3.37 7.04 1.44
C TYR A 141 4.35 7.27 0.27
N PRO A 142 4.46 8.48 -0.30
CA PRO A 142 5.48 8.75 -1.33
C PRO A 142 6.94 8.67 -0.88
N SER A 143 7.23 8.82 0.41
CA SER A 143 8.60 8.96 0.91
C SER A 143 9.11 7.69 1.59
N MET A 144 8.28 6.64 1.66
CA MET A 144 8.63 5.40 2.33
C MET A 144 9.60 4.58 1.47
N PRO A 145 10.80 4.22 1.97
CA PRO A 145 11.71 3.37 1.22
C PRO A 145 11.12 1.96 1.05
N GLN A 146 10.69 1.63 -0.16
CA GLN A 146 9.99 0.37 -0.43
C GLN A 146 10.82 -0.86 -0.05
N HIS A 147 12.15 -0.83 -0.25
CA HIS A 147 13.02 -1.95 0.09
C HIS A 147 12.99 -2.27 1.60
N LEU A 148 12.99 -1.25 2.47
CA LEU A 148 12.89 -1.43 3.92
C LEU A 148 11.53 -2.00 4.32
N GLY A 149 10.45 -1.54 3.66
CA GLY A 149 9.10 -2.07 3.88
C GLY A 149 8.98 -3.55 3.51
N ILE A 150 9.48 -3.93 2.32
CA ILE A 150 9.49 -5.33 1.86
C ILE A 150 10.33 -6.20 2.79
N GLU A 151 11.49 -5.71 3.24
CA GLU A 151 12.34 -6.45 4.17
C GLU A 151 11.67 -6.63 5.55
N GLY A 152 11.03 -5.59 6.07
CA GLY A 152 10.27 -5.66 7.32
C GLY A 152 9.14 -6.69 7.25
N VAL A 153 8.37 -6.68 6.16
CA VAL A 153 7.32 -7.70 5.91
C VAL A 153 7.93 -9.09 5.81
N LYS A 154 9.04 -9.25 5.09
CA LYS A 154 9.72 -10.55 4.96
C LYS A 154 10.12 -11.09 6.33
N ARG A 155 10.75 -10.27 7.18
CA ARG A 155 11.15 -10.67 8.54
C ARG A 155 9.94 -11.06 9.42
N ALA A 156 8.83 -10.34 9.29
CA ALA A 156 7.60 -10.68 10.01
C ALA A 156 7.04 -12.03 9.54
N LEU A 157 6.96 -12.23 8.22
CA LEU A 157 6.47 -13.47 7.61
C LEU A 157 7.44 -14.65 7.78
N ASP A 158 8.74 -14.46 7.95
CA ASP A 158 9.67 -15.56 8.21
C ASP A 158 9.45 -16.19 9.60
N ASN A 159 8.83 -15.46 10.54
CA ASN A 159 8.50 -15.92 11.89
C ASN A 159 7.05 -16.38 12.05
N LYS A 160 6.32 -16.56 10.94
CA LYS A 160 4.92 -16.96 10.93
C LYS A 160 4.70 -18.39 11.41
N SER A 161 3.50 -18.68 11.91
CA SER A 161 3.11 -20.02 12.36
C SER A 161 2.66 -20.96 11.23
N PHE A 162 2.33 -20.43 10.05
CA PHE A 162 1.83 -21.19 8.91
C PHE A 162 2.91 -21.41 7.84
N LYS A 163 2.94 -22.59 7.22
CA LYS A 163 3.96 -22.90 6.18
C LYS A 163 3.60 -22.35 4.80
N LYS A 164 2.30 -22.27 4.48
CA LYS A 164 1.78 -21.94 3.15
C LYS A 164 0.77 -20.79 3.22
N PRO A 165 0.81 -19.84 2.27
CA PRO A 165 1.81 -19.71 1.21
C PRO A 165 3.20 -19.42 1.76
N SER A 166 4.25 -19.75 1.01
CA SER A 166 5.63 -19.47 1.37
C SER A 166 5.89 -17.97 1.50
N THR A 167 6.86 -17.58 2.32
CA THR A 167 7.22 -16.15 2.45
C THR A 167 7.73 -15.59 1.12
N GLY A 168 8.45 -16.40 0.33
CA GLY A 168 8.94 -16.00 -0.98
C GLY A 168 7.80 -15.57 -1.91
N ASN A 169 6.76 -16.41 -2.04
CA ASN A 169 5.64 -16.12 -2.92
C ASN A 169 4.80 -14.94 -2.41
N LEU A 170 4.56 -14.81 -1.09
CA LEU A 170 3.89 -13.62 -0.53
C LEU A 170 4.66 -12.32 -0.80
N ILE A 171 5.99 -12.36 -0.74
CA ILE A 171 6.84 -11.21 -1.05
C ILE A 171 6.82 -10.88 -2.54
N GLU A 172 6.73 -11.87 -3.41
CA GLU A 172 6.54 -11.67 -4.85
C GLU A 172 5.20 -10.98 -5.14
N CYS A 173 4.11 -11.45 -4.52
CA CYS A 173 2.80 -10.79 -4.58
C CYS A 173 2.86 -9.33 -4.10
N LEU A 174 3.47 -9.08 -2.93
CA LEU A 174 3.64 -7.73 -2.39
C LEU A 174 4.41 -6.82 -3.36
N LYS A 175 5.51 -7.31 -3.94
CA LYS A 175 6.29 -6.57 -4.93
C LYS A 175 5.44 -6.24 -6.16
N LEU A 176 4.60 -7.16 -6.62
CA LEU A 176 3.72 -6.91 -7.75
C LEU A 176 2.70 -5.80 -7.42
N CYS A 177 2.04 -5.88 -6.26
CA CYS A 177 1.12 -4.84 -5.78
C CYS A 177 1.79 -3.46 -5.64
N LEU A 178 3.07 -3.40 -5.22
CA LEU A 178 3.81 -2.13 -5.10
C LEU A 178 4.23 -1.55 -6.46
N ASN A 179 4.47 -2.39 -7.45
CA ASN A 179 5.02 -1.99 -8.75
C ASN A 179 3.98 -1.76 -9.84
N GLU A 180 2.82 -2.42 -9.78
CA GLU A 180 1.76 -2.35 -10.79
C GLU A 180 0.62 -1.44 -10.32
N ASN A 181 0.97 -0.28 -9.76
CA ASN A 181 0.03 0.80 -9.44
C ASN A 181 -0.15 1.72 -10.66
N HIS A 182 -0.73 1.19 -11.74
CA HIS A 182 -1.13 1.97 -12.91
C HIS A 182 -2.57 2.44 -12.77
N PHE A 183 -2.86 3.65 -13.25
CA PHE A 183 -4.21 4.21 -13.17
C PHE A 183 -4.56 5.07 -14.37
N GLU A 184 -5.85 5.14 -14.68
CA GLU A 184 -6.42 6.08 -15.64
C GLU A 184 -6.68 7.43 -14.97
N PHE A 185 -6.33 8.49 -15.68
CA PHE A 185 -6.67 9.88 -15.36
C PHE A 185 -7.48 10.51 -16.49
N ASN A 186 -8.58 11.20 -16.17
CA ASN A 186 -9.49 11.91 -17.09
C ASN A 186 -10.35 11.05 -18.05
N GLY A 187 -10.62 9.78 -17.72
CA GLY A 187 -11.81 9.02 -18.14
C GLY A 187 -12.38 9.35 -19.54
N GLY A 188 -11.72 8.89 -20.61
CA GLY A 188 -12.27 9.01 -21.96
C GLY A 188 -11.23 9.11 -23.07
N GLY A 189 -10.95 8.00 -23.77
CA GLY A 189 -10.31 7.91 -25.09
C GLY A 189 -8.90 8.50 -25.28
N GLY A 190 -8.41 9.26 -24.30
CA GLY A 190 -7.14 9.99 -24.26
C GLY A 190 -6.69 10.23 -22.82
N GLY A 191 -7.07 9.33 -21.90
CA GLY A 191 -6.68 9.38 -20.50
C GLY A 191 -5.18 9.13 -20.33
N TRP A 192 -4.55 9.84 -19.39
CA TRP A 192 -3.14 9.61 -19.07
C TRP A 192 -3.02 8.40 -18.16
N LEU A 193 -2.19 7.43 -18.54
CA LEU A 193 -1.91 6.24 -17.76
C LEU A 193 -0.59 6.41 -17.03
N LEU A 194 -0.65 6.52 -15.71
CA LEU A 194 0.50 6.90 -14.91
C LEU A 194 0.89 5.77 -13.96
N LYS A 195 2.20 5.51 -13.84
CA LYS A 195 2.77 4.65 -12.80
C LYS A 195 3.36 5.50 -11.68
N PHE A 196 2.94 5.27 -10.44
CA PHE A 196 3.55 5.92 -9.28
C PHE A 196 4.87 5.22 -8.93
N THR A 197 6.00 5.92 -9.04
CA THR A 197 7.34 5.31 -8.85
C THR A 197 7.87 5.42 -7.41
N GLY A 198 7.20 6.16 -6.52
CA GLY A 198 7.57 6.22 -5.10
C GLY A 198 8.99 6.72 -4.82
N HIS A 199 9.66 7.36 -5.78
CA HIS A 199 10.99 7.92 -5.63
C HIS A 199 10.93 9.44 -5.75
N ARG A 200 11.45 10.13 -4.73
CA ARG A 200 11.79 11.55 -4.77
C ARG A 200 13.30 11.69 -4.71
#